data_AF-A0A7C0YXK8-F1
#
_entry.id   AF-A0A7C0YXK8-F1
#
_cell.length_a   1.000
_cell.length_b   1.000
_cell.length_c   1.000
_cell.angle_alpha   90.00
_cell.angle_beta   90.00
_cell.angle_gamma   90.00
#
_symmetry.space_group_name_H-M   'P 1'
#
loop_
_entity.id
_entity.type
_entity.pdbx_description
1 polymer ?
#
loop_
_entity_poly.entity_id
_entity_poly.type
_entity_poly.pdbx_seq_one_letter_code
_entity_poly.pdbx_strand_id
1 'polypeptide(L)'
;PAPPAAWAKPPSEPEGSHEVAGSAAPSPPDELTKAEKLIDSGRAAEAIFVLLDAEPNIESDYQRCRLNYLMARAYSELTEWQQSLKWADGADDNACKDLIPKAKLISIRCLLNLGRTSEAKQVLNALVTQYPDSPEAKEAQQLF
;
A
#
# COMPACT_ATOMS: atom_id res chain seq x y z
N PRO A 1 40.85 66.74 -1.52
CA PRO A 1 40.12 66.08 -0.40
C PRO A 1 39.86 64.61 -0.71
N ALA A 2 40.58 63.72 0.00
CA ALA A 2 40.33 62.28 -0.03
C ALA A 2 39.45 61.88 1.17
N PRO A 3 38.61 60.84 1.02
CA PRO A 3 38.29 59.96 2.13
C PRO A 3 38.60 58.47 1.82
N PRO A 4 38.60 57.60 2.85
CA PRO A 4 39.52 56.47 2.95
C PRO A 4 38.84 55.08 3.00
N ALA A 5 39.70 54.07 3.14
CA ALA A 5 39.49 52.78 3.83
C ALA A 5 38.75 51.65 3.08
N ALA A 6 39.57 50.70 2.62
CA ALA A 6 39.54 49.27 2.94
C ALA A 6 38.17 48.60 3.18
N TRP A 7 37.79 47.72 2.25
CA TRP A 7 36.91 46.59 2.55
C TRP A 7 37.71 45.29 2.46
N ALA A 8 37.93 44.66 3.61
CA ALA A 8 38.46 43.31 3.74
C ALA A 8 37.42 42.29 3.26
N LYS A 9 37.88 41.29 2.49
CA LYS A 9 37.07 40.12 2.13
C LYS A 9 36.81 39.26 3.39
N PRO A 10 35.61 38.69 3.56
CA PRO A 10 35.37 37.73 4.63
C PRO A 10 36.13 36.40 4.38
N PRO A 11 36.52 35.69 5.46
CA PRO A 11 37.20 34.40 5.35
C PRO A 11 36.24 33.29 4.91
N SER A 12 36.75 32.40 4.07
CA SER A 12 36.11 31.14 3.67
C SER A 12 35.99 30.23 4.89
N GLU A 13 34.78 29.87 5.29
CA GLU A 13 34.56 28.79 6.26
C GLU A 13 34.87 27.43 5.59
N PRO A 14 35.55 26.51 6.29
CA PRO A 14 35.75 25.16 5.81
C PRO A 14 34.44 24.36 5.90
N GLU A 15 34.06 23.74 4.79
CA GLU A 15 32.97 22.76 4.70
C GLU A 15 33.24 21.62 5.69
N GLY A 16 32.51 21.63 6.80
CA GLY A 16 32.37 20.47 7.67
C GLY A 16 31.55 19.41 6.96
N SER A 17 32.22 18.47 6.30
CA SER A 17 31.62 17.23 5.81
C SER A 17 31.16 16.38 6.98
N HIS A 18 29.93 16.60 7.44
CA HIS A 18 29.23 15.61 8.22
C HIS A 18 28.77 14.51 7.25
N GLU A 19 29.50 13.40 7.21
CA GLU A 19 28.96 12.10 6.80
C GLU A 19 27.80 11.78 7.73
N VAL A 20 26.60 12.20 7.33
CA VAL A 20 25.37 11.66 7.88
C VAL A 20 25.35 10.21 7.41
N ALA A 21 25.61 9.28 8.32
CA ALA A 21 25.44 7.86 8.08
C ALA A 21 24.04 7.65 7.49
N GLY A 22 23.97 7.49 6.17
CA GLY A 22 22.74 7.27 5.45
C GLY A 22 22.20 5.93 5.91
N SER A 23 21.25 5.95 6.84
CA SER A 23 20.35 4.84 7.05
C SER A 23 19.60 4.70 5.73
N ALA A 24 20.13 3.87 4.82
CA ALA A 24 19.49 3.58 3.56
C ALA A 24 18.06 3.16 3.90
N ALA A 25 17.08 3.92 3.40
CA ALA A 25 15.70 3.58 3.62
C ALA A 25 15.50 2.13 3.16
N PRO A 26 14.84 1.29 3.97
CA PRO A 26 14.58 -0.09 3.61
C PRO A 26 13.93 -0.14 2.23
N SER A 27 14.35 -1.09 1.40
CA SER A 27 13.80 -1.22 0.05
C SER A 27 12.30 -1.59 0.13
N PRO A 28 11.48 -1.21 -0.86
CA PRO A 28 10.03 -1.49 -0.86
C PRO A 28 9.65 -2.95 -0.57
N PRO A 29 10.38 -3.98 -1.09
CA PRO A 29 10.10 -5.37 -0.74
C PRO A 29 10.12 -5.67 0.76
N ASP A 30 10.99 -5.00 1.52
CA ASP A 30 11.14 -5.18 2.97
C ASP A 30 9.99 -4.51 3.72
N GLU A 31 9.59 -3.30 3.32
CA GLU A 31 8.47 -2.58 3.94
C GLU A 31 7.13 -3.25 3.67
N LEU A 32 6.88 -3.77 2.46
CA LEU A 32 5.66 -4.56 2.18
C LEU A 32 5.58 -5.83 3.05
N THR A 33 6.72 -6.49 3.26
CA THR A 33 6.79 -7.70 4.10
C THR A 33 6.60 -7.37 5.58
N LYS A 34 7.12 -6.23 6.03
CA LYS A 34 6.91 -5.72 7.39
C LYS A 34 5.44 -5.33 7.62
N ALA A 35 4.80 -4.65 6.66
CA ALA A 35 3.38 -4.33 6.73
C ALA A 35 2.50 -5.58 6.83
N GLU A 36 2.79 -6.61 6.03
CA GLU A 36 2.07 -7.88 6.09
C GLU A 36 2.12 -8.52 7.48
N LYS A 37 3.31 -8.59 8.09
CA LYS A 37 3.48 -9.07 9.47
C LYS A 37 2.72 -8.23 10.49
N LEU A 38 2.68 -6.90 10.30
CA LEU A 38 1.92 -6.01 11.17
C LEU A 38 0.42 -6.32 11.09
N ILE A 39 -0.13 -6.50 9.88
CA ILE A 39 -1.53 -6.89 9.69
C ILE A 39 -1.81 -8.24 10.36
N ASP A 40 -0.96 -9.25 10.14
CA ASP A 40 -1.11 -10.57 10.76
C ASP A 40 -1.10 -10.52 12.30
N SER A 41 -0.40 -9.53 12.87
CA SER A 41 -0.35 -9.28 14.31
C SER A 41 -1.48 -8.41 14.85
N GLY A 42 -2.47 -8.04 14.02
CA GLY A 42 -3.60 -7.17 14.40
C GLY A 42 -3.23 -5.68 14.47
N ARG A 43 -2.02 -5.29 14.02
CA ARG A 43 -1.52 -3.91 14.04
C ARG A 43 -1.76 -3.21 12.70
N ALA A 44 -2.98 -3.31 12.21
CA ALA A 44 -3.36 -2.82 10.88
C ALA A 44 -3.12 -1.31 10.69
N ALA A 45 -3.36 -0.50 11.72
CA ALA A 45 -3.10 0.95 11.67
C ALA A 45 -1.61 1.25 11.43
N GLU A 46 -0.70 0.52 12.10
CA GLU A 46 0.74 0.68 11.92
C GLU A 46 1.21 0.19 10.55
N ALA A 47 0.58 -0.88 10.03
CA ALA A 47 0.83 -1.36 8.68
C ALA A 47 0.52 -0.28 7.63
N ILE A 48 -0.56 0.49 7.80
CA ILE A 48 -0.92 1.57 6.86
C ILE A 48 0.18 2.63 6.79
N PHE A 49 0.74 3.07 7.93
CA PHE A 49 1.84 4.03 7.91
C PHE A 49 3.08 3.51 7.16
N VAL A 50 3.41 2.24 7.36
CA VAL A 50 4.49 1.57 6.63
C VAL A 50 4.22 1.52 5.13
N LEU A 51 2.99 1.17 4.73
CA LEU A 51 2.60 1.07 3.32
C LEU A 51 2.61 2.44 2.63
N LEU A 52 2.18 3.50 3.32
CA LEU A 52 2.22 4.87 2.79
C LEU A 52 3.66 5.38 2.60
N ASP A 53 4.57 5.03 3.51
CA ASP A 53 5.99 5.37 3.38
C ASP A 53 6.67 4.60 2.23
N ALA A 54 6.21 3.37 1.96
CA ALA A 54 6.70 2.56 0.85
C ALA A 54 6.16 2.99 -0.53
N GLU A 55 4.97 3.60 -0.60
CA GLU A 55 4.28 3.94 -1.86
C GLU A 55 5.15 4.71 -2.89
N PRO A 56 5.90 5.76 -2.51
CA PRO A 56 6.72 6.52 -3.45
C PRO A 56 7.84 5.70 -4.09
N ASN A 57 8.24 4.60 -3.44
CA ASN A 57 9.37 3.76 -3.84
C ASN A 57 8.93 2.52 -4.61
N ILE A 58 7.64 2.36 -4.94
CA ILE A 58 7.14 1.20 -5.69
C ILE A 58 7.60 1.24 -7.15
N GLU A 59 8.41 0.27 -7.55
CA GLU A 59 9.09 0.25 -8.85
C GLU A 59 8.43 -0.69 -9.87
N SER A 60 7.60 -1.63 -9.42
CA SER A 60 6.99 -2.65 -10.27
C SER A 60 5.48 -2.76 -10.09
N ASP A 61 4.80 -3.21 -11.14
CA ASP A 61 3.35 -3.45 -11.11
C ASP A 61 2.97 -4.51 -10.07
N TYR A 62 3.80 -5.55 -9.90
CA TYR A 62 3.59 -6.55 -8.86
C TYR A 62 3.66 -5.95 -7.45
N GLN A 63 4.68 -5.12 -7.16
CA GLN A 63 4.77 -4.42 -5.88
C GLN A 63 3.58 -3.47 -5.66
N ARG A 64 3.14 -2.77 -6.70
CA ARG A 64 1.96 -1.89 -6.64
C ARG A 64 0.69 -2.66 -6.32
N CYS A 65 0.47 -3.79 -6.99
CA CYS A 65 -0.63 -4.68 -6.67
C CYS A 65 -0.55 -5.21 -5.24
N ARG A 66 0.64 -5.64 -4.79
CA ARG A 66 0.83 -6.11 -3.42
C ARG A 66 0.55 -5.01 -2.39
N LEU A 67 1.01 -3.79 -2.63
CA LEU A 67 0.69 -2.63 -1.79
C LEU A 67 -0.83 -2.40 -1.73
N ASN A 68 -1.51 -2.39 -2.87
CA ASN A 68 -2.95 -2.17 -2.94
C ASN A 68 -3.74 -3.25 -2.18
N TYR A 69 -3.36 -4.52 -2.34
CA TYR A 69 -3.92 -5.63 -1.58
C TYR A 69 -3.69 -5.47 -0.06
N LEU A 70 -2.48 -5.14 0.37
CA LEU A 70 -2.16 -4.97 1.79
C LEU A 70 -2.88 -3.76 2.40
N MET A 71 -3.01 -2.65 1.66
CA MET A 71 -3.79 -1.49 2.08
C MET A 71 -5.27 -1.86 2.25
N ALA A 72 -5.85 -2.57 1.27
CA ALA A 72 -7.23 -3.04 1.37
C ALA A 72 -7.43 -3.92 2.60
N ARG A 73 -6.54 -4.89 2.81
CA ARG A 73 -6.59 -5.78 3.97
C ARG A 73 -6.49 -5.00 5.28
N ALA A 74 -5.57 -4.06 5.40
CA ALA A 74 -5.40 -3.26 6.60
C ALA A 74 -6.64 -2.39 6.91
N TYR A 75 -7.21 -1.72 5.91
CA TYR A 75 -8.45 -0.94 6.11
C TYR A 75 -9.66 -1.83 6.43
N SER A 76 -9.72 -3.04 5.87
CA SER A 76 -10.76 -4.02 6.21
C SER A 76 -10.72 -4.41 7.69
N GLU A 77 -9.53 -4.65 8.26
CA GLU A 77 -9.37 -4.95 9.69
C GLU A 77 -9.81 -3.78 10.59
N LEU A 78 -9.67 -2.55 10.09
CA LEU A 78 -10.11 -1.33 10.79
C LEU A 78 -11.59 -1.00 10.55
N THR A 79 -12.34 -1.83 9.83
CA THR A 79 -13.75 -1.60 9.44
C THR A 79 -13.97 -0.34 8.59
N GLU A 80 -12.91 0.20 7.99
CA GLU A 80 -12.94 1.35 7.08
C GLU A 80 -13.30 0.86 5.68
N TRP A 81 -14.53 0.40 5.51
CA TRP A 81 -14.97 -0.37 4.35
C TRP A 81 -14.84 0.37 3.01
N GLN A 82 -15.04 1.69 2.99
CA GLN A 82 -14.92 2.49 1.77
C GLN A 82 -13.47 2.59 1.31
N GLN A 83 -12.54 2.78 2.25
CA GLN A 83 -11.12 2.90 1.99
C GLN A 83 -10.57 1.54 1.56
N SER A 84 -10.96 0.48 2.27
CA SER A 84 -10.63 -0.90 1.89
C SER A 84 -11.02 -1.20 0.45
N LEU A 85 -12.28 -0.90 0.08
CA LEU A 85 -12.78 -1.12 -1.27
C LEU A 85 -12.00 -0.34 -2.32
N LYS A 86 -11.70 0.94 -2.06
CA LYS A 86 -10.90 1.78 -2.97
C LYS A 86 -9.54 1.14 -3.28
N TRP A 87 -8.87 0.61 -2.26
CA TRP A 87 -7.55 -0.01 -2.44
C TRP A 87 -7.64 -1.38 -3.12
N ALA A 88 -8.68 -2.17 -2.81
CA ALA A 88 -8.88 -3.47 -3.45
C ALA A 88 -9.14 -3.33 -4.96
N ASP A 89 -9.90 -2.32 -5.37
CA ASP A 89 -10.19 -2.03 -6.79
C ASP A 89 -8.95 -1.53 -7.55
N GLY A 90 -7.91 -1.05 -6.83
CA GLY A 90 -6.64 -0.65 -7.43
C GLY A 90 -5.72 -1.82 -7.81
N ALA A 91 -6.04 -3.06 -7.41
CA ALA A 91 -5.24 -4.22 -7.80
C ALA A 91 -5.49 -4.60 -9.27
N ASP A 92 -4.42 -4.64 -10.09
CA ASP A 92 -4.49 -4.92 -11.53
C ASP A 92 -4.40 -6.43 -11.83
N ASP A 93 -5.38 -6.95 -12.57
CA ASP A 93 -5.51 -8.37 -12.95
C ASP A 93 -4.26 -8.94 -13.67
N ASN A 94 -3.45 -8.10 -14.34
CA ASN A 94 -2.29 -8.57 -15.11
C ASN A 94 -1.02 -8.75 -14.28
N ALA A 95 -0.88 -8.00 -13.18
CA ALA A 95 0.38 -7.90 -12.46
C ALA A 95 0.60 -9.02 -11.43
N CYS A 96 -0.47 -9.61 -10.89
CA CYS A 96 -0.44 -10.38 -9.65
C CYS A 96 -1.58 -11.41 -9.55
N LYS A 97 -1.58 -12.42 -10.42
CA LYS A 97 -2.68 -13.42 -10.52
C LYS A 97 -3.04 -14.13 -9.21
N ASP A 98 -2.11 -14.22 -8.26
CA ASP A 98 -2.27 -14.83 -6.94
C ASP A 98 -2.91 -13.90 -5.90
N LEU A 99 -2.81 -12.58 -6.07
CA LEU A 99 -3.35 -11.59 -5.13
C LEU A 99 -4.74 -11.11 -5.53
N ILE A 100 -5.07 -11.19 -6.81
CA ILE A 100 -6.35 -10.70 -7.33
C ILE A 100 -7.56 -11.42 -6.74
N PRO A 101 -7.60 -12.76 -6.62
CA PRO A 101 -8.70 -13.43 -5.94
C PRO A 101 -8.90 -12.93 -4.51
N LYS A 102 -7.79 -12.67 -3.79
CA LYS A 102 -7.79 -12.15 -2.41
C LYS A 102 -8.34 -10.74 -2.34
N ALA A 103 -7.90 -9.85 -3.23
CA ALA A 103 -8.41 -8.49 -3.30
C ALA A 103 -9.91 -8.47 -3.64
N LYS A 104 -10.37 -9.28 -4.61
CA LYS A 104 -11.79 -9.37 -4.97
C LYS A 104 -12.65 -9.90 -3.82
N LEU A 105 -12.17 -10.90 -3.06
CA LEU A 105 -12.88 -11.36 -1.85
C LEU A 105 -13.02 -10.25 -0.80
N ILE A 106 -11.96 -9.45 -0.59
CA ILE A 106 -12.04 -8.26 0.28
C ILE A 106 -13.10 -7.28 -0.26
N SER A 107 -13.09 -6.96 -1.56
CA SER A 107 -14.11 -6.08 -2.16
C SER A 107 -15.52 -6.59 -1.92
N ILE A 108 -15.78 -7.90 -2.10
CA ILE A 108 -17.09 -8.52 -1.85
C ILE A 108 -17.53 -8.30 -0.39
N ARG A 109 -16.64 -8.57 0.58
CA ARG A 109 -16.93 -8.36 2.01
C ARG A 109 -17.20 -6.90 2.33
N CYS A 110 -16.41 -5.98 1.79
CA CYS A 110 -16.61 -4.55 1.99
C CYS A 110 -17.95 -4.08 1.40
N LEU A 111 -18.29 -4.54 0.20
CA LEU A 111 -19.57 -4.22 -0.44
C LEU A 111 -20.76 -4.74 0.37
N LEU A 112 -20.68 -5.95 0.92
CA LEU A 112 -21.72 -6.49 1.80
C LEU A 112 -21.87 -5.67 3.08
N ASN A 113 -20.77 -5.30 3.75
CA ASN A 113 -20.81 -4.45 4.95
C ASN A 113 -21.34 -3.04 4.66
N LEU A 114 -21.16 -2.54 3.44
CA LEU A 114 -21.73 -1.28 2.98
C LEU A 114 -23.20 -1.38 2.53
N GLY A 115 -23.82 -2.57 2.60
CA GLY A 115 -25.19 -2.80 2.11
C GLY A 115 -25.32 -2.80 0.58
N ARG A 116 -24.20 -2.82 -0.15
CA ARG A 116 -24.12 -2.79 -1.63
C ARG A 116 -24.19 -4.21 -2.19
N THR A 117 -25.21 -4.97 -1.80
CA THR A 117 -25.35 -6.41 -2.10
C THR A 117 -25.37 -6.72 -3.59
N SER A 118 -25.97 -5.86 -4.42
CA SER A 118 -26.03 -6.05 -5.88
C SER A 118 -24.63 -6.04 -6.50
N GLU A 119 -23.80 -5.09 -6.09
CA GLU A 119 -22.42 -4.95 -6.57
C GLU A 119 -21.54 -6.08 -6.05
N ALA A 120 -21.73 -6.50 -4.79
CA ALA A 120 -21.04 -7.66 -4.23
C ALA A 120 -21.28 -8.93 -5.07
N LYS A 121 -22.51 -9.15 -5.56
CA LYS A 121 -22.83 -10.27 -6.46
C LYS A 121 -22.14 -10.15 -7.82
N GLN A 122 -22.02 -8.94 -8.36
CA GLN A 122 -21.29 -8.73 -9.61
C GLN A 122 -19.82 -9.10 -9.47
N VAL A 123 -19.17 -8.65 -8.39
CA VAL A 123 -17.76 -8.99 -8.11
C VAL A 123 -17.58 -10.48 -7.84
N LEU A 124 -18.51 -11.12 -7.11
CA LEU A 124 -18.53 -12.57 -6.90
C LEU A 124 -18.59 -13.33 -8.23
N ASN A 125 -19.52 -12.96 -9.12
CA ASN A 125 -19.67 -13.63 -10.41
C ASN A 125 -18.39 -13.52 -11.25
N ALA A 126 -17.75 -12.35 -11.24
CA ALA A 126 -16.46 -12.14 -11.90
C ALA A 126 -15.36 -13.02 -11.28
N LEU A 127 -15.27 -13.08 -9.94
CA LEU A 127 -14.29 -13.89 -9.22
C LEU A 127 -14.44 -15.39 -9.53
N VAL A 128 -15.65 -15.92 -9.50
CA VAL A 128 -15.92 -17.34 -9.81
C VAL A 128 -15.68 -17.65 -11.28
N THR A 129 -15.97 -16.72 -12.18
CA THR A 129 -15.76 -16.92 -13.62
C THR A 129 -14.27 -16.91 -13.99
N GLN A 130 -13.51 -15.98 -13.41
CA GLN A 130 -12.10 -15.77 -13.76
C GLN A 130 -11.14 -16.66 -12.96
N TYR A 131 -11.50 -17.00 -11.71
CA TYR A 131 -10.67 -17.75 -10.77
C TYR A 131 -11.44 -18.90 -10.11
N PRO A 132 -12.05 -19.82 -10.90
CA PRO A 132 -12.98 -20.83 -10.39
C PRO A 132 -12.36 -21.76 -9.34
N ASP A 133 -11.08 -22.07 -9.46
CA ASP A 133 -10.37 -23.00 -8.57
C ASP A 133 -9.78 -22.33 -7.32
N SER A 134 -9.84 -21.00 -7.24
CA SER A 134 -9.26 -20.24 -6.12
C SER A 134 -9.99 -20.54 -4.80
N PRO A 135 -9.28 -20.63 -3.66
CA PRO A 135 -9.91 -20.70 -2.34
C PRO A 135 -10.89 -19.55 -2.10
N GLU A 136 -10.54 -18.36 -2.58
CA GLU A 136 -11.31 -17.14 -2.42
C GLU A 136 -12.64 -17.19 -3.19
N ALA A 137 -12.69 -17.80 -4.37
CA ALA A 137 -13.94 -18.00 -5.10
C ALA A 137 -14.89 -18.95 -4.34
N LYS A 138 -14.36 -20.04 -3.78
CA LYS A 138 -15.15 -21.00 -2.98
C LYS A 138 -15.67 -20.36 -1.70
N GLU A 139 -14.84 -19.57 -1.04
CA GLU A 139 -15.21 -18.83 0.16
C GLU A 139 -16.27 -17.76 -0.14
N ALA A 140 -16.09 -16.98 -1.22
CA ALA A 140 -17.02 -15.92 -1.58
C ALA A 140 -18.43 -16.44 -1.91
N GLN A 141 -18.54 -17.66 -2.45
CA GLN A 141 -19.83 -18.32 -2.71
C GLN A 141 -20.60 -18.63 -1.43
N GLN A 142 -19.93 -18.79 -0.28
CA GLN A 142 -20.58 -19.08 1.01
C GLN A 142 -21.12 -17.83 1.71
N LEU A 143 -20.84 -16.63 1.19
CA LEU A 143 -21.29 -15.36 1.76
C LEU A 143 -22.73 -15.00 1.37
N PHE A 144 -23.36 -15.78 0.48
CA PHE A 144 -24.71 -15.58 -0.05
C PHE A 144 -25.56 -16.82 0.13
#